data_AF-A0A838U0C5-F1
#
_entry.id   AF-A0A838U0C5-F1
#
_cell.length_a   1.000
_cell.length_b   1.000
_cell.length_c   1.000
_cell.angle_alpha   90.00
_cell.angle_beta   90.00
_cell.angle_gamma   90.00
#
_symmetry.space_group_name_H-M   'P 1'
#
loop_
_entity.id
_entity.type
_entity.pdbx_description
1 polymer ?
#
loop_
_entity_poly.entity_id
_entity_poly.type
_entity_poly.pdbx_seq_one_letter_code
_entity_poly.pdbx_strand_id
1 'polypeptide(L)'
;MNKRDFQLNPFVKKFNNYINKIDDSLITELEFYSWSEFYLPLKYACDGGKRIRPFILTLCAESLNNGNLNSLNSRARENIFTVSTAIELLHTESVIHDDIIDQIIIEEVCPLSM
;
A
#
# COMPACT_ATOMS: atom_id res chain seq x y z
N MET A 1 10.64 -9.22 -12.49
CA MET A 1 11.23 -9.71 -11.23
C MET A 1 10.34 -10.85 -10.70
N ASN A 2 10.88 -12.04 -10.47
CA ASN A 2 10.07 -13.24 -10.21
C ASN A 2 9.46 -13.21 -8.80
N LYS A 3 8.18 -13.59 -8.63
CA LYS A 3 7.49 -13.67 -7.32
C LYS A 3 8.29 -14.52 -6.30
N ARG A 4 9.04 -15.51 -6.80
CA ARG A 4 9.94 -16.39 -6.02
C ARG A 4 11.18 -15.68 -5.46
N ASP A 5 11.73 -14.70 -6.17
CA ASP A 5 12.94 -13.99 -5.73
C ASP A 5 12.64 -13.00 -4.60
N PHE A 6 11.41 -12.46 -4.56
CA PHE A 6 10.95 -11.59 -3.48
C PHE A 6 10.78 -12.37 -2.15
N GLN A 7 10.24 -13.58 -2.21
CA GLN A 7 10.00 -14.42 -1.02
C GLN A 7 11.28 -14.94 -0.36
N LEU A 8 12.39 -15.02 -1.10
CA LEU A 8 13.70 -15.47 -0.57
C LEU A 8 14.49 -14.34 0.10
N ASN A 9 14.00 -13.10 0.05
CA ASN A 9 14.71 -11.97 0.64
C ASN A 9 14.61 -12.03 2.18
N PRO A 10 15.73 -12.07 2.94
CA PRO A 10 15.73 -12.00 4.40
C PRO A 10 14.92 -10.83 4.96
N PHE A 11 14.81 -9.76 4.17
CA PHE A 11 13.96 -8.60 4.44
C PHE A 11 12.48 -8.98 4.59
N VAL A 12 11.94 -9.74 3.64
CA VAL A 12 10.52 -10.15 3.62
C VAL A 12 10.20 -11.07 4.80
N LYS A 13 11.09 -12.01 5.14
CA LYS A 13 10.90 -12.89 6.31
C LYS A 13 10.82 -12.11 7.64
N LYS A 14 11.63 -11.07 7.81
CA LYS A 14 11.66 -10.28 9.04
C LYS A 14 10.47 -9.33 9.17
N PHE A 15 9.98 -8.81 8.04
CA PHE A 15 8.96 -7.76 8.04
C PHE A 15 7.57 -8.22 7.59
N ASN A 16 7.40 -9.49 7.20
CA ASN A 16 6.12 -10.06 6.77
C ASN A 16 4.99 -9.82 7.77
N ASN A 17 5.27 -9.83 9.08
CA ASN A 17 4.24 -9.54 10.08
C ASN A 17 3.71 -8.09 9.98
N TYR A 18 4.58 -7.12 9.67
CA TYR A 18 4.16 -5.74 9.44
C TYR A 18 3.40 -5.61 8.12
N ILE A 19 3.93 -6.22 7.06
CA ILE A 19 3.29 -6.18 5.74
C ILE A 19 1.89 -6.80 5.79
N ASN A 20 1.73 -7.98 6.40
CA ASN A 20 0.43 -8.62 6.54
C ASN A 20 -0.56 -7.74 7.31
N LYS A 21 -0.14 -7.11 8.41
CA LYS A 21 -1.04 -6.20 9.17
C LYS A 21 -1.43 -4.96 8.38
N ILE A 22 -0.53 -4.44 7.56
CA ILE A 22 -0.83 -3.34 6.64
C ILE A 22 -1.85 -3.80 5.60
N ASP A 23 -1.63 -4.96 4.96
CA ASP A 23 -2.55 -5.53 3.98
C ASP A 23 -3.93 -5.83 4.60
N ASP A 24 -3.98 -6.41 5.80
CA ASP A 24 -5.23 -6.67 6.52
C ASP A 24 -5.98 -5.38 6.82
N SER A 25 -5.27 -4.33 7.25
CA SER A 25 -5.88 -3.01 7.50
C SER A 25 -6.39 -2.37 6.21
N LEU A 26 -5.66 -2.50 5.10
CA LEU A 26 -6.04 -1.97 3.80
C LEU A 26 -7.29 -2.67 3.26
N ILE A 27 -7.32 -4.00 3.34
CA ILE A 27 -8.48 -4.80 2.90
C ILE A 27 -9.70 -4.45 3.72
N THR A 28 -9.56 -4.38 5.05
CA THR A 28 -10.66 -4.01 5.96
C THR A 28 -11.24 -2.64 5.61
N GLU A 29 -10.37 -1.65 5.35
CA GLU A 29 -10.81 -0.30 4.97
C GLU A 29 -11.51 -0.31 3.60
N LEU A 30 -10.98 -1.03 2.61
CA LEU A 30 -11.61 -1.13 1.28
C LEU A 30 -12.98 -1.82 1.34
N GLU A 31 -13.12 -2.88 2.15
CA GLU A 31 -14.38 -3.61 2.33
C GLU A 31 -15.51 -2.74 2.89
N PHE A 32 -15.18 -1.74 3.71
CA PHE A 32 -16.15 -0.76 4.22
C PHE A 32 -16.85 0.02 3.10
N TYR A 33 -16.18 0.19 1.96
CA TYR A 33 -16.70 0.88 0.78
C TYR A 33 -17.18 -0.09 -0.31
N SER A 34 -17.44 -1.36 0.01
CA SER A 34 -17.89 -2.38 -0.96
C SER A 34 -19.18 -2.04 -1.72
N TRP A 35 -19.96 -1.07 -1.22
CA TRP A 35 -21.16 -0.53 -1.86
C TRP A 35 -20.85 0.44 -3.02
N SER A 36 -19.62 0.96 -3.11
CA SER A 36 -19.20 1.96 -4.09
C SER A 36 -18.83 1.31 -5.43
N GLU A 37 -19.15 1.97 -6.54
CA GLU A 37 -18.68 1.56 -7.88
C GLU A 37 -17.15 1.60 -8.00
N PHE A 38 -16.48 2.44 -7.19
CA PHE A 38 -15.03 2.54 -7.15
C PHE A 38 -14.35 1.41 -6.39
N TYR A 39 -15.10 0.57 -5.65
CA TYR A 39 -14.53 -0.49 -4.82
C TYR A 39 -13.67 -1.47 -5.60
N LEU A 40 -14.21 -2.03 -6.70
CA LEU A 40 -13.50 -3.03 -7.50
C LEU A 40 -12.24 -2.45 -8.18
N PRO A 41 -12.32 -1.27 -8.84
CA PRO A 41 -11.13 -0.59 -9.35
C PRO A 41 -10.07 -0.29 -8.29
N LEU A 42 -10.46 0.26 -7.13
CA LEU A 42 -9.53 0.57 -6.05
C LEU A 42 -8.89 -0.69 -5.47
N LYS A 43 -9.68 -1.75 -5.26
CA LYS A 43 -9.17 -3.04 -4.78
C LYS A 43 -8.16 -3.63 -5.75
N TYR A 44 -8.41 -3.53 -7.05
CA TYR A 44 -7.45 -3.95 -8.08
C TYR A 44 -6.17 -3.11 -8.04
N ALA A 45 -6.30 -1.78 -8.00
CA ALA A 45 -5.15 -0.87 -7.97
C ALA A 45 -4.31 -1.00 -6.68
N CYS A 46 -4.93 -1.43 -5.59
CA CYS A 46 -4.25 -1.72 -4.32
C CYS A 46 -3.64 -3.12 -4.26
N ASP A 47 -3.96 -4.05 -5.18
CA ASP A 47 -3.50 -5.44 -5.10
C ASP A 47 -1.98 -5.55 -5.37
N GLY A 48 -1.30 -6.37 -4.56
CA GLY A 48 0.15 -6.59 -4.68
C GLY A 48 1.02 -5.48 -4.09
N GLY A 49 1.94 -4.91 -4.87
CA GLY A 49 2.87 -3.89 -4.36
C GLY A 49 3.95 -4.39 -3.38
N LYS A 50 4.91 -3.50 -3.08
CA LYS A 50 6.00 -3.78 -2.11
C LYS A 50 5.71 -3.21 -0.71
N ARG A 51 4.64 -2.42 -0.58
CA ARG A 51 4.22 -1.75 0.67
C ARG A 51 5.32 -0.93 1.34
N ILE A 52 6.24 -0.36 0.56
CA ILE A 52 7.40 0.36 1.11
C ILE A 52 6.96 1.59 1.90
N ARG A 53 5.98 2.35 1.39
CA ARG A 53 5.50 3.59 2.01
C ARG A 53 4.81 3.33 3.37
N PRO A 54 3.77 2.47 3.47
CA PRO A 54 3.15 2.16 4.76
C PRO A 54 4.11 1.44 5.72
N PHE A 55 5.06 0.66 5.19
CA PHE A 55 6.06 0.02 6.01
C PHE A 55 7.03 1.03 6.67
N ILE A 56 7.52 2.02 5.91
CA ILE A 56 8.38 3.09 6.46
C ILE A 56 7.62 3.86 7.56
N LEU A 57 6.35 4.20 7.33
CA LEU A 57 5.53 4.87 8.35
C LEU A 57 5.45 4.04 9.64
N THR A 58 5.21 2.74 9.51
CA THR A 58 5.14 1.81 10.65
C THR A 58 6.47 1.74 11.41
N LEU A 59 7.60 1.72 10.70
CA LEU A 59 8.94 1.76 11.31
C LEU A 59 9.23 3.10 12.02
N CYS A 60 8.79 4.22 11.45
CA CYS A 60 8.88 5.52 12.11
C CYS A 60 8.10 5.51 13.43
N ALA A 61 6.87 4.97 13.42
CA ALA A 61 6.08 4.84 14.63
C ALA A 61 6.75 3.91 15.66
N GLU A 62 7.33 2.79 15.23
CA GLU A 62 8.09 1.89 16.11
C GLU A 62 9.31 2.58 16.72
N SER A 63 10.04 3.37 15.93
CA SER A 63 11.22 4.12 16.39
C SER A 63 10.86 5.18 17.43
N LEU A 64 9.73 5.87 17.27
CA LEU A 64 9.21 6.83 18.25
C LEU A 64 8.73 6.17 19.55
N ASN A 65 8.49 4.87 19.54
CA ASN A 65 8.00 4.09 20.68
C ASN A 65 9.08 3.12 21.21
N ASN A 66 10.32 3.58 21.30
CA ASN A 66 11.48 2.85 21.83
C ASN A 66 11.72 1.49 21.15
N GLY A 67 11.41 1.38 19.86
CA GLY A 67 11.59 0.14 19.10
C GLY A 67 10.57 -0.94 19.44
N ASN A 68 9.46 -0.61 20.09
CA ASN A 68 8.45 -1.60 20.47
C ASN A 68 7.03 -1.02 20.44
N LEU A 69 6.28 -1.34 19.39
CA LEU A 69 4.88 -0.94 19.28
C LEU A 69 3.97 -1.55 20.36
N ASN A 70 4.35 -2.68 20.99
CA ASN A 70 3.54 -3.28 22.05
C ASN A 70 3.50 -2.44 23.33
N SER A 71 4.39 -1.44 23.46
CA SER A 71 4.35 -0.45 24.55
C SER A 71 3.14 0.48 24.46
N LEU A 72 2.56 0.64 23.27
CA LEU A 72 1.36 1.42 23.03
C LEU A 72 0.10 0.66 23.46
N ASN A 73 -0.98 1.39 23.79
CA ASN A 73 -2.30 0.78 23.93
C ASN A 73 -2.83 0.25 22.58
N SER A 74 -3.86 -0.62 22.63
CA SER A 74 -4.43 -1.26 21.42
C SER A 74 -4.87 -0.26 20.36
N ARG A 75 -5.61 0.78 20.77
CA ARG A 75 -6.13 1.81 19.86
C ARG A 75 -5.02 2.58 19.13
N ALA A 76 -3.95 2.94 19.84
CA ALA A 76 -2.82 3.63 19.24
C ALA A 76 -2.08 2.74 18.22
N ARG A 77 -1.96 1.43 18.49
CA ARG A 77 -1.40 0.48 17.52
C ARG A 77 -2.27 0.32 16.29
N GLU A 78 -3.58 0.21 16.46
CA GLU A 78 -4.54 0.14 15.34
C GLU A 78 -4.46 1.40 14.48
N ASN A 79 -4.45 2.58 15.09
CA ASN A 79 -4.31 3.85 14.38
C ASN A 79 -3.05 3.90 13.51
N ILE A 80 -1.92 3.31 13.94
CA ILE A 80 -0.71 3.25 13.10
C ILE A 80 -1.00 2.52 11.79
N PHE A 81 -1.70 1.38 11.84
CA PHE A 81 -2.05 0.63 10.63
C PHE A 81 -3.12 1.35 9.80
N THR A 82 -4.06 2.06 10.43
CA THR A 82 -5.03 2.91 9.71
C THR A 82 -4.33 4.05 8.97
N VAL A 83 -3.37 4.73 9.59
CA VAL A 83 -2.60 5.79 8.91
C VAL A 83 -1.68 5.21 7.83
N SER A 84 -1.13 4.01 8.05
CA SER A 84 -0.42 3.25 7.01
C SER A 84 -1.32 2.94 5.81
N THR A 85 -2.57 2.56 6.05
CA THR A 85 -3.56 2.38 4.98
C THR A 85 -3.83 3.68 4.23
N ALA A 86 -4.00 4.80 4.94
CA ALA A 86 -4.20 6.10 4.31
C ALA A 86 -3.03 6.51 3.38
N ILE A 87 -1.78 6.27 3.78
CA ILE A 87 -0.61 6.60 2.93
C ILE A 87 -0.51 5.68 1.70
N GLU A 88 -0.92 4.42 1.81
CA GLU A 88 -0.97 3.52 0.65
C GLU A 88 -2.08 3.93 -0.32
N LEU A 89 -3.26 4.33 0.18
CA LEU A 89 -4.34 4.85 -0.67
C LEU A 89 -3.94 6.13 -1.40
N LEU A 90 -3.23 7.05 -0.74
CA LEU A 90 -2.66 8.24 -1.39
C LEU A 90 -1.63 7.86 -2.46
N HIS A 91 -0.83 6.82 -2.22
CA HIS A 91 0.09 6.33 -3.24
C HIS A 91 -0.65 5.74 -4.44
N THR A 92 -1.69 4.93 -4.19
CA THR A 92 -2.51 4.32 -5.23
C THR A 92 -3.20 5.38 -6.07
N GLU A 93 -3.72 6.44 -5.44
CA GLU A 93 -4.25 7.61 -6.15
C GLU A 93 -3.23 8.18 -7.12
N SER A 94 -2.01 8.46 -6.67
CA SER A 94 -0.99 9.05 -7.53
C SER A 94 -0.60 8.14 -8.69
N VAL A 95 -0.54 6.81 -8.47
CA VAL A 95 -0.28 5.83 -9.54
C VAL A 95 -1.40 5.83 -10.59
N ILE A 96 -2.66 5.86 -10.16
CA ILE A 96 -3.81 5.93 -11.09
C ILE A 96 -3.75 7.21 -11.92
N HIS A 97 -3.43 8.35 -11.29
CA HIS A 97 -3.28 9.62 -11.99
C HIS A 97 -2.12 9.60 -12.98
N ASP A 98 -0.97 9.04 -12.59
CA ASP A 98 0.20 8.88 -13.47
C ASP A 98 -0.14 8.00 -14.68
N ASP A 99 -0.82 6.86 -14.49
CA ASP A 99 -1.21 5.95 -15.57
C ASP A 99 -2.13 6.62 -16.61
N ILE A 100 -3.05 7.48 -16.17
CA ILE A 100 -3.95 8.24 -17.07
C ILE A 100 -3.15 9.29 -17.85
N ILE A 101 -2.27 10.04 -17.18
CA ILE A 101 -1.45 11.08 -17.82
C ILE A 101 -0.50 10.44 -18.84
N ASP A 102 0.14 9.33 -18.49
CA ASP A 102 1.06 8.61 -19.37
C ASP A 102 0.33 8.08 -20.61
N GLN A 103 -0.89 7.56 -20.47
CA GLN A 103 -1.71 7.15 -21.62
C GLN A 103 -2.02 8.32 -22.56
N ILE A 104 -2.41 9.49 -22.02
CA ILE A 104 -2.71 10.68 -22.82
C ILE A 104 -1.46 11.15 -23.57
N ILE A 105 -0.29 11.20 -22.91
CA ILE A 105 0.97 11.60 -23.55
C ILE A 105 1.37 10.61 -24.66
N ILE A 106 1.17 9.30 -24.45
CA ILE A 106 1.46 8.30 -25.48
C ILE A 106 0.56 8.49 -26.70
N GLU A 107 -0.73 8.76 -26.52
CA GLU A 107 -1.68 9.01 -27.61
C GLU A 107 -1.37 10.32 -28.37
N GLU A 108 -0.97 11.39 -27.68
CA GLU A 108 -0.64 12.68 -28.31
C GLU A 108 0.75 12.72 -28.98
N VAL A 109 1.76 12.06 -28.39
CA VAL A 109 3.15 12.07 -28.90
C VAL A 109 3.38 10.97 -29.94
N CYS A 110 2.58 9.90 -29.92
CA CYS A 110 2.66 8.79 -30.87
C CYS A 110 1.34 8.56 -31.64
N PRO A 111 0.77 9.56 -32.37
CA PRO A 111 -0.56 9.39 -32.97
C PRO A 111 -0.60 8.41 -34.16
N LEU A 112 0.54 7.93 -34.68
CA LEU A 112 0.60 7.22 -35.95
C LEU A 112 1.71 6.15 -35.97
N SER A 113 1.35 4.94 -35.57
CA SER A 113 1.95 3.71 -36.14
C SER A 113 0.88 2.64 -36.34
N MET A 114 -0.15 2.99 -37.13
CA MET A 114 -0.97 2.02 -37.88
C MET A 114 -0.88 2.37 -39.36
#